data_AF-A0A167VTD6-F1
#
_entry.id   AF-A0A167VTD6-F1
#
_cell.length_a   1.000
_cell.length_b   1.000
_cell.length_c   1.000
_cell.angle_alpha   90.00
_cell.angle_beta   90.00
_cell.angle_gamma   90.00
#
_symmetry.space_group_name_H-M   'P 1'
#
loop_
_entity.id
_entity.type
_entity.pdbx_description
1 polymer ?
#
loop_
_entity_poly.entity_id
_entity_poly.type
_entity_poly.pdbx_seq_one_letter_code
_entity_poly.pdbx_strand_id
1 'polypeptide(L)'
;MVHRLPHIIVPADLGSRVGYGIQVYFPDLLAPLLRTLIHITSPPFTFTAPGAEDSQVDTKVVISYKIRSLAKETAFWAAFGLWFAFEPVMTRAAPNSKSDGTDNTNTNTDWRRLGASTDAFVFVARRRPESLGWAVPASDGALLAGVGAWGSETGRCDDTFETLLLMGLDGDGDDEGARSASAA
;
A
#
# COMPACT_ATOMS: atom_id res chain seq x y z
N MET A 1 22.72 -19.40 2.89
CA MET A 1 22.73 -18.32 1.88
C MET A 1 21.36 -17.63 1.97
N VAL A 2 21.27 -16.43 2.53
CA VAL A 2 20.00 -15.71 2.66
C VAL A 2 19.77 -14.96 1.35
N HIS A 3 18.92 -15.50 0.47
CA HIS A 3 18.56 -14.84 -0.78
C HIS A 3 17.72 -13.60 -0.47
N ARG A 4 18.26 -12.40 -0.75
CA ARG A 4 17.46 -11.16 -0.73
C ARG A 4 16.58 -11.14 -1.97
N LEU A 5 15.26 -11.15 -1.78
CA LEU A 5 14.31 -10.94 -2.86
C LEU A 5 14.46 -9.49 -3.38
N PRO A 6 14.26 -9.25 -4.69
CA PRO A 6 14.22 -7.90 -5.22
C PRO A 6 12.99 -7.18 -4.64
N HIS A 7 13.24 -6.07 -3.94
CA HIS A 7 12.21 -5.19 -3.39
C HIS A 7 12.33 -3.83 -4.07
N ILE A 8 11.22 -3.37 -4.66
CA ILE A 8 11.12 -2.01 -5.18
C ILE A 8 10.45 -1.18 -4.09
N ILE A 9 11.18 -0.25 -3.50
CA ILE A 9 10.63 0.67 -2.50
C ILE A 9 10.22 1.94 -3.24
N VAL A 10 8.92 2.22 -3.26
CA VAL A 10 8.37 3.46 -3.80
C VAL A 10 7.94 4.34 -2.62
N PRO A 11 8.71 5.40 -2.30
CA PRO A 11 8.20 6.43 -1.42
C PRO A 11 7.12 7.20 -2.20
N ALA A 12 5.85 7.05 -1.84
CA ALA A 12 4.80 7.91 -2.41
C ALA A 12 4.77 9.29 -1.74
N ASP A 13 5.53 9.49 -0.64
CA ASP A 13 5.77 10.80 -0.06
C ASP A 13 6.99 11.45 -0.73
N LEU A 14 6.75 12.20 -1.82
CA LEU A 14 7.77 12.97 -2.52
C LEU A 14 8.15 14.28 -1.79
N GLY A 15 7.73 14.46 -0.54
CA GLY A 15 7.91 15.74 0.15
C GLY A 15 7.83 15.62 1.66
N SER A 16 8.98 15.38 2.29
CA SER A 16 9.31 16.02 3.57
C SER A 16 10.76 15.78 3.94
N ARG A 17 11.64 16.69 3.50
CA ARG A 17 12.78 17.14 4.30
C ARG A 17 13.29 18.46 3.71
N VAL A 18 13.40 19.45 4.60
CA VAL A 18 13.79 20.86 4.40
C VAL A 18 12.60 21.79 4.09
N GLY A 19 12.53 22.86 4.88
CA GLY A 19 11.43 23.81 4.96
C GLY A 19 11.07 24.49 3.63
N TYR A 20 9.90 25.14 3.66
CA TYR A 20 9.08 25.63 2.53
C TYR A 20 8.15 24.57 1.97
N GLY A 21 6.97 24.49 2.60
CA GLY A 21 5.87 23.62 2.22
C GLY A 21 5.36 23.95 0.82
N ILE A 22 5.68 23.06 -0.11
CA ILE A 22 4.90 22.87 -1.33
C ILE A 22 4.43 21.41 -1.29
N GLN A 23 3.28 21.20 -0.66
CA GLN A 23 2.48 19.98 -0.80
C GLN A 23 1.85 20.01 -2.19
N VAL A 24 2.68 19.94 -3.24
CA VAL A 24 2.17 19.91 -4.61
C VAL A 24 1.87 18.47 -4.94
N TYR A 25 0.61 18.13 -4.75
CA TYR A 25 0.03 16.87 -5.18
C TYR A 25 -0.26 16.96 -6.68
N PHE A 26 0.38 16.11 -7.49
CA PHE A 26 0.22 16.06 -8.94
C PHE A 26 -0.54 14.80 -9.35
N PRO A 27 -1.89 14.86 -9.48
CA PRO A 27 -2.67 13.70 -9.91
C PRO A 27 -2.24 13.21 -11.31
N ASP A 28 -1.68 14.09 -12.14
CA ASP A 28 -1.16 13.76 -13.46
C ASP A 28 0.04 12.78 -13.41
N LEU A 29 0.67 12.61 -12.23
CA LEU A 29 1.75 11.63 -12.05
C LEU A 29 1.25 10.23 -11.67
N LEU A 30 -0.03 10.06 -11.34
CA LEU A 30 -0.57 8.77 -10.91
C LEU A 30 -0.58 7.73 -12.03
N ALA A 31 -0.99 8.12 -13.24
CA ALA A 31 -1.01 7.22 -14.38
C ALA A 31 0.40 6.84 -14.86
N PRO A 32 1.35 7.80 -15.03
CA PRO A 32 2.75 7.47 -15.29
C PRO A 32 3.41 6.61 -14.21
N LEU A 33 3.06 6.81 -12.94
CA LEU A 33 3.51 5.97 -11.83
C LEU A 33 3.01 4.53 -11.99
N LEU A 34 1.70 4.34 -12.17
CA LEU A 34 1.11 3.03 -12.38
C LEU A 34 1.75 2.35 -13.60
N ARG A 35 1.86 3.04 -14.74
CA ARG A 35 2.50 2.53 -15.95
C ARG A 35 3.95 2.08 -15.70
N THR A 36 4.71 2.89 -14.98
CA THR A 36 6.10 2.55 -14.61
C THR A 36 6.13 1.29 -13.75
N LEU A 37 5.27 1.19 -12.73
CA LEU A 37 5.16 -0.01 -11.89
C LEU A 37 4.80 -1.25 -12.70
N ILE A 38 3.86 -1.14 -13.64
CA ILE A 38 3.51 -2.23 -14.56
C ILE A 38 4.74 -2.67 -15.37
N HIS A 39 5.44 -1.73 -16.01
CA HIS A 39 6.60 -2.05 -16.85
C HIS A 39 7.75 -2.70 -16.07
N ILE A 40 8.13 -2.15 -14.91
CA ILE A 40 9.26 -2.67 -14.12
C ILE A 40 8.95 -3.99 -13.42
N THR A 41 7.66 -4.37 -13.32
CA THR A 41 7.23 -5.68 -12.80
C THR A 41 6.85 -6.67 -13.90
N SER A 42 7.04 -6.30 -15.16
CA SER A 42 6.83 -7.18 -16.32
C SER A 42 8.17 -7.77 -16.83
N PRO A 43 8.16 -8.91 -17.55
CA PRO A 43 9.36 -9.41 -18.21
C PRO A 43 10.01 -8.36 -19.13
N PRO A 44 11.36 -8.31 -19.22
CA PRO A 44 12.33 -9.24 -18.62
C PRO A 44 12.75 -8.88 -17.18
N PHE A 45 12.12 -7.90 -16.55
CA PHE A 45 12.53 -7.39 -15.23
C PHE A 45 12.09 -8.29 -14.05
N THR A 46 11.33 -9.34 -14.34
CA THR A 46 11.11 -10.46 -13.41
C THR A 46 12.35 -11.35 -13.44
N PHE A 47 13.24 -11.17 -12.47
CA PHE A 47 14.46 -11.97 -12.36
C PHE A 47 14.09 -13.44 -12.18
N THR A 48 14.57 -14.34 -13.01
CA THR A 48 14.60 -15.78 -12.66
C THR A 48 15.89 -16.04 -11.91
N ALA A 49 15.80 -16.58 -10.68
CA ALA A 49 17.01 -16.99 -9.97
C ALA A 49 17.71 -18.10 -10.76
N PRO A 50 19.02 -17.99 -11.08
CA PRO A 50 19.73 -19.04 -11.81
C PRO A 50 19.70 -20.34 -10.99
N GLY A 51 19.12 -21.39 -11.57
CA GLY A 51 18.96 -22.72 -10.94
C GLY A 51 17.55 -23.06 -10.46
N ALA A 52 16.56 -22.17 -10.65
CA ALA A 52 15.16 -22.48 -10.42
C ALA A 52 14.40 -22.42 -11.74
N GLU A 53 14.43 -23.52 -12.50
CA GLU A 53 13.79 -23.58 -13.83
C GLU A 53 12.27 -23.42 -13.81
N ASP A 54 11.63 -23.36 -12.63
CA ASP A 54 10.19 -23.13 -12.46
C ASP A 54 9.82 -22.05 -11.42
N SER A 55 10.79 -21.35 -10.80
CA SER A 55 10.48 -20.35 -9.77
C SER A 55 10.67 -18.93 -10.30
N GLN A 56 9.63 -18.40 -10.93
CA GLN A 56 9.51 -16.96 -11.22
C GLN A 56 9.67 -16.18 -9.90
N VAL A 57 10.64 -15.25 -9.85
CA VAL A 57 10.81 -14.42 -8.64
C VAL A 57 9.64 -13.47 -8.52
N ASP A 58 8.97 -13.57 -7.38
CA ASP A 58 7.86 -12.72 -6.97
C ASP A 58 8.39 -11.31 -6.62
N THR A 59 8.45 -10.42 -7.62
CA THR A 59 8.83 -9.01 -7.42
C THR A 59 7.79 -8.31 -6.54
N LYS A 60 8.25 -7.78 -5.41
CA LYS A 60 7.39 -7.06 -4.46
C LYS A 60 7.60 -5.56 -4.59
N VAL A 61 6.48 -4.83 -4.69
CA VAL A 61 6.44 -3.36 -4.64
C VAL A 61 6.02 -2.96 -3.23
N VAL A 62 6.87 -2.20 -2.54
CA VAL A 62 6.56 -1.66 -1.21
C VAL A 62 6.21 -0.19 -1.38
N ILE A 63 4.99 0.20 -1.02
CA ILE A 63 4.48 1.56 -1.18
C ILE A 63 4.23 2.14 0.21
N SER A 64 4.90 3.24 0.54
CA SER A 64 4.54 4.08 1.68
C SER A 64 3.67 5.22 1.18
N TYR A 65 2.46 5.36 1.72
CA TYR A 65 1.43 6.27 1.22
C TYR A 65 0.72 7.00 2.36
N LYS A 66 0.51 8.31 2.18
CA LYS A 66 -0.31 9.14 3.05
C LYS A 66 -1.40 9.78 2.21
N ILE A 67 -2.65 9.67 2.65
CA ILE A 67 -3.81 10.24 1.95
C ILE A 67 -3.65 11.75 1.92
N ARG A 68 -3.63 12.36 0.73
CA ARG A 68 -3.65 13.83 0.57
C ARG A 68 -4.98 14.30 0.02
N SER A 69 -5.57 13.55 -0.91
CA SER A 69 -6.90 13.81 -1.44
C SER A 69 -7.52 12.51 -1.96
N LEU A 70 -8.35 11.87 -1.14
CA LEU A 70 -8.97 10.58 -1.47
C LEU A 70 -9.67 10.63 -2.85
N ALA A 71 -10.48 11.66 -3.10
CA ALA A 71 -11.20 11.82 -4.36
C ALA A 71 -10.30 11.86 -5.62
N LYS A 72 -9.06 12.35 -5.49
CA LYS A 72 -8.10 12.40 -6.59
C LYS A 72 -7.27 11.12 -6.71
N GLU A 73 -7.17 10.36 -5.62
CA GLU A 73 -6.34 9.15 -5.51
C GLU A 73 -7.15 7.86 -5.77
N THR A 74 -8.47 7.88 -5.59
CA THR A 74 -9.37 6.73 -5.77
C THR A 74 -9.20 6.05 -7.12
N ALA A 75 -9.17 6.80 -8.23
CA ALA A 75 -9.00 6.22 -9.56
C ALA A 75 -7.66 5.47 -9.71
N PHE A 76 -6.60 5.97 -9.06
CA PHE A 76 -5.32 5.27 -9.04
C PHE A 76 -5.40 3.97 -8.24
N TRP A 77 -5.97 3.99 -7.04
CA TRP A 77 -6.06 2.80 -6.20
C TRP A 77 -6.97 1.72 -6.79
N ALA A 78 -8.10 2.14 -7.38
CA ALA A 78 -8.99 1.25 -8.13
C ALA A 78 -8.28 0.60 -9.32
N ALA A 79 -7.55 1.38 -10.13
CA ALA A 79 -6.77 0.83 -11.23
C ALA A 79 -5.63 -0.07 -10.71
N PHE A 80 -4.92 0.37 -9.67
CA PHE A 80 -3.81 -0.37 -9.06
C PHE A 80 -4.24 -1.75 -8.59
N GLY A 81 -5.40 -1.88 -7.93
CA GLY A 81 -5.95 -3.18 -7.47
C GLY A 81 -6.27 -4.17 -8.59
N LEU A 82 -6.57 -3.68 -9.80
CA LEU A 82 -6.73 -4.54 -10.98
C LEU A 82 -5.40 -5.16 -11.40
N TRP A 83 -4.31 -4.39 -11.35
CA TRP A 83 -2.99 -4.80 -11.83
C TRP A 83 -2.14 -5.49 -10.75
N PHE A 84 -2.40 -5.19 -9.48
CA PHE A 84 -1.62 -5.65 -8.34
C PHE A 84 -2.53 -6.16 -7.23
N ALA A 85 -2.14 -7.26 -6.60
CA ALA A 85 -2.69 -7.67 -5.32
C ALA A 85 -1.84 -7.02 -4.24
N PHE A 86 -2.45 -6.36 -3.25
CA PHE A 86 -1.72 -5.65 -2.21
C PHE A 86 -2.40 -5.75 -0.85
N GLU A 87 -1.59 -5.66 0.19
CA GLU A 87 -2.02 -5.80 1.59
C GLU A 87 -1.29 -4.79 2.48
N PRO A 88 -1.92 -4.30 3.57
CA PRO A 88 -1.25 -3.43 4.53
C PRO A 88 -0.23 -4.22 5.35
N VAL A 89 0.90 -3.59 5.63
CA VAL A 89 1.90 -4.17 6.53
C VAL A 89 1.43 -4.01 7.96
N MET A 90 1.26 -5.14 8.65
CA MET A 90 0.95 -5.19 10.07
C MET A 90 2.23 -5.37 10.88
N THR A 91 2.31 -4.71 12.02
CA THR A 91 3.41 -4.82 12.99
C THR A 91 2.84 -5.17 14.36
N ARG A 92 3.65 -5.86 15.15
CA ARG A 92 3.36 -6.16 16.54
C ARG A 92 4.56 -5.75 17.37
N ALA A 93 4.33 -5.06 18.47
CA ALA A 93 5.40 -4.75 19.41
C ALA A 93 6.02 -6.05 19.92
N ALA A 94 7.37 -6.11 19.95
CA ALA A 94 8.03 -7.25 20.54
C ALA A 94 7.75 -7.25 22.06
N PRO A 95 7.47 -8.42 22.66
CA PRO A 95 7.12 -8.50 24.09
C PRO A 95 8.22 -7.98 25.03
N ASN A 96 9.46 -7.82 24.54
CA ASN A 96 10.62 -7.37 25.31
C ASN A 96 11.12 -5.96 24.92
N SER A 97 10.30 -5.19 24.19
CA SER A 97 10.61 -3.78 23.92
C SER A 97 10.53 -3.03 25.25
N LYS A 98 11.67 -2.70 25.87
CA LYS A 98 11.70 -1.79 27.01
C LYS A 98 11.20 -0.44 26.53
N SER A 99 9.89 -0.18 26.64
CA SER A 99 9.37 1.17 26.57
C SER A 99 9.95 1.92 27.75
N ASP A 100 10.84 2.85 27.44
CA ASP A 100 11.37 3.80 28.41
C ASP A 100 10.16 4.46 29.12
N GLY A 101 10.20 4.41 30.45
CA GLY A 101 9.00 4.38 31.28
C GLY A 101 8.06 5.56 31.05
N THR A 102 6.77 5.24 30.92
CA THR A 102 5.58 5.91 31.51
C THR A 102 4.37 5.54 30.63
N ASP A 103 3.80 4.36 30.83
CA ASP A 103 2.34 4.21 30.89
C ASP A 103 1.97 2.77 31.24
N ASN A 104 1.19 2.64 32.31
CA ASN A 104 0.74 1.39 32.90
C ASN A 104 -0.62 1.00 32.33
N THR A 105 -0.74 0.99 31.00
CA THR A 105 -1.93 0.55 30.28
C THR A 105 -1.62 -0.79 29.62
N ASN A 106 -2.39 -1.80 30.03
CA ASN A 106 -2.50 -3.16 29.51
C ASN A 106 -1.67 -3.44 28.24
N THR A 107 -0.55 -4.14 28.38
CA THR A 107 0.37 -4.52 27.29
C THR A 107 -0.27 -5.57 26.38
N ASN A 108 -1.34 -5.24 25.71
CA ASN A 108 -1.89 -6.10 24.68
C ASN A 108 -0.95 -5.99 23.47
N THR A 109 -0.34 -7.10 23.09
CA THR A 109 0.53 -7.21 21.91
C THR A 109 -0.33 -7.16 20.66
N ASP A 110 -1.03 -6.05 20.45
CA ASP A 110 -2.01 -5.93 19.39
C ASP A 110 -1.32 -5.65 18.06
N TRP A 111 -1.81 -6.35 17.03
CA TRP A 111 -1.41 -6.11 15.66
C TRP A 111 -1.91 -4.74 15.25
N ARG A 112 -0.99 -3.89 14.81
CA ARG A 112 -1.30 -2.55 14.32
C ARG A 112 -0.69 -2.34 12.94
N ARG A 113 -1.36 -1.55 12.10
CA ARG A 113 -0.83 -1.14 10.81
C ARG A 113 0.48 -0.35 10.98
N LEU A 114 1.50 -0.69 10.19
CA LEU A 114 2.72 0.10 10.09
C LEU A 114 2.38 1.50 9.55
N GLY A 115 2.75 2.54 10.31
CA GLY A 115 2.45 3.93 9.97
C GLY A 115 1.17 4.49 10.61
N ALA A 116 0.46 3.70 11.44
CA ALA A 116 -0.74 4.16 12.16
C ALA A 116 -0.51 5.46 12.95
N SER A 117 0.62 5.58 13.67
CA SER A 117 0.96 6.79 14.44
C SER A 117 1.27 8.03 13.59
N THR A 118 1.50 7.87 12.30
CA THR A 118 1.85 8.96 11.36
C THR A 118 0.75 9.24 10.35
N ASP A 119 -0.39 8.56 10.48
CA ASP A 119 -1.48 8.53 9.50
C ASP A 119 -0.96 8.19 8.09
N ALA A 120 -0.21 7.10 8.00
CA ALA A 120 0.36 6.59 6.76
C ALA A 120 0.08 5.09 6.63
N PHE A 121 -0.12 4.63 5.40
CA PHE A 121 -0.22 3.23 5.01
C PHE A 121 1.12 2.76 4.45
N VAL A 122 1.52 1.55 4.81
CA VAL A 122 2.57 0.84 4.09
C VAL A 122 1.93 -0.39 3.47
N PHE A 123 1.98 -0.50 2.15
CA PHE A 123 1.47 -1.64 1.40
C PHE A 123 2.61 -2.48 0.84
N VAL A 124 2.41 -3.80 0.82
CA VAL A 124 3.20 -4.72 0.00
C VAL A 124 2.31 -5.20 -1.12
N ALA A 125 2.74 -4.96 -2.35
CA ALA A 125 2.00 -5.30 -3.55
C ALA A 125 2.80 -6.27 -4.42
N ARG A 126 2.08 -7.12 -5.13
CA ARG A 126 2.60 -8.10 -6.09
C ARG A 126 1.82 -7.98 -7.38
N ARG A 127 2.52 -8.17 -8.49
CA ARG A 127 1.90 -8.21 -9.81
C ARG A 127 0.95 -9.41 -9.87
N ARG A 128 -0.32 -9.19 -10.23
CA ARG A 128 -1.27 -10.30 -10.41
C ARG A 128 -0.83 -11.16 -11.60
N PRO A 129 -0.71 -12.49 -11.48
CA PRO A 129 -0.28 -13.35 -12.58
C PRO A 129 -1.10 -13.16 -13.86
N GLU A 130 -2.42 -13.07 -13.72
CA GLU A 130 -3.37 -12.83 -14.81
C GLU A 130 -3.09 -11.50 -15.54
N SER A 131 -2.60 -10.49 -14.82
CA SER A 131 -2.35 -9.15 -15.35
C SER A 131 -1.07 -9.02 -16.18
N LEU A 132 -0.20 -10.04 -16.17
CA LEU A 132 1.01 -10.05 -16.98
C LEU A 132 0.71 -10.13 -18.49
N GLY A 133 -0.42 -10.75 -18.86
CA GLY A 133 -0.84 -10.90 -20.24
C GLY A 133 -1.73 -9.76 -20.76
N TRP A 134 -2.09 -8.78 -19.92
CA TRP A 134 -3.02 -7.73 -20.31
C TRP A 134 -2.31 -6.61 -21.09
N ALA A 135 -3.00 -6.10 -22.10
CA ALA A 135 -2.54 -4.94 -22.84
C ALA A 135 -2.64 -3.68 -21.98
N VAL A 136 -1.53 -2.96 -21.81
CA VAL A 136 -1.51 -1.69 -21.10
C VAL A 136 -1.98 -0.58 -22.05
N PRO A 137 -3.08 0.14 -21.77
CA PRO A 137 -3.55 1.21 -22.65
C PRO A 137 -2.50 2.33 -22.81
N ALA A 138 -2.38 2.89 -24.01
CA ALA A 138 -1.48 4.02 -24.27
C ALA A 138 -1.94 5.32 -23.61
N SER A 139 -3.26 5.50 -23.44
CA SER A 139 -3.83 6.66 -22.77
C SER A 139 -3.83 6.48 -21.25
N ASP A 140 -3.38 7.50 -20.54
CA ASP A 140 -3.36 7.53 -19.08
C ASP A 140 -4.77 7.54 -18.47
N GLY A 141 -5.70 8.25 -19.11
CA GLY A 141 -7.11 8.23 -18.70
C GLY A 141 -7.72 6.84 -18.85
N ALA A 142 -7.39 6.12 -19.94
CA ALA A 142 -7.86 4.74 -20.14
C ALA A 142 -7.24 3.78 -19.13
N LEU A 143 -5.95 3.96 -18.79
CA LEU A 143 -5.26 3.15 -17.77
C LEU A 143 -5.90 3.32 -16.38
N LEU A 144 -6.18 4.57 -15.97
CA LEU A 144 -6.84 4.84 -14.68
C LEU A 144 -8.33 4.45 -14.67
N ALA A 145 -8.98 4.40 -15.83
CA ALA A 145 -10.33 3.86 -15.96
C ALA A 145 -10.36 2.32 -15.97
N GLY A 146 -9.22 1.65 -15.82
CA GLY A 146 -9.11 0.18 -15.78
C GLY A 146 -9.34 -0.51 -17.14
N VAL A 147 -9.22 0.22 -18.25
CA VAL A 147 -9.30 -0.38 -19.59
C VAL A 147 -8.13 -1.34 -19.81
N GLY A 148 -8.36 -2.44 -20.52
CA GLY A 148 -7.36 -3.49 -20.77
C GLY A 148 -7.26 -4.52 -19.64
N ALA A 149 -7.78 -4.20 -18.45
CA ALA A 149 -7.88 -5.18 -17.38
C ALA A 149 -8.77 -6.35 -17.81
N TRP A 150 -8.31 -7.58 -17.51
CA TRP A 150 -8.98 -8.83 -17.88
C TRP A 150 -9.15 -9.01 -19.40
N GLY A 151 -8.35 -8.31 -20.22
CA GLY A 151 -8.51 -8.31 -21.67
C GLY A 151 -9.79 -7.61 -22.16
N SER A 152 -10.44 -6.81 -21.31
CA SER A 152 -11.65 -6.08 -21.67
C SER A 152 -11.34 -4.68 -22.19
N GLU A 153 -12.06 -4.25 -23.22
CA GLU A 153 -12.05 -2.85 -23.70
C GLU A 153 -12.91 -1.92 -22.82
N THR A 154 -13.70 -2.48 -21.90
CA THR A 154 -14.52 -1.71 -20.95
C THR A 154 -13.75 -1.41 -19.67
N GLY A 155 -14.00 -0.24 -19.09
CA GLY A 155 -13.38 0.15 -17.83
C GLY A 155 -13.77 -0.76 -16.66
N ARG A 156 -12.83 -0.98 -15.76
CA ARG A 156 -12.97 -1.81 -14.55
C ARG A 156 -12.45 -1.05 -13.34
N CYS A 157 -12.86 -1.48 -12.16
CA CYS A 157 -12.53 -0.90 -10.88
C CYS A 157 -12.34 -2.04 -9.87
N ASP A 158 -11.43 -1.85 -8.93
CA ASP A 158 -11.18 -2.72 -7.78
C ASP A 158 -11.44 -1.92 -6.50
N ASP A 159 -12.05 -2.52 -5.48
CA ASP A 159 -12.48 -1.90 -4.23
C ASP A 159 -11.62 -2.31 -3.02
N THR A 160 -10.46 -2.94 -3.26
CA THR A 160 -9.56 -3.42 -2.20
C THR A 160 -9.12 -2.26 -1.31
N PHE A 161 -8.77 -1.11 -1.90
CA PHE A 161 -8.27 0.03 -1.12
C PHE A 161 -9.35 0.61 -0.19
N GLU A 162 -10.57 0.79 -0.69
CA GLU A 162 -11.71 1.27 0.07
C GLU A 162 -12.06 0.33 1.23
N THR A 163 -12.00 -0.98 0.97
CA THR A 163 -12.17 -2.01 2.01
C THR A 163 -11.11 -1.90 3.10
N LEU A 164 -9.84 -1.69 2.71
CA LEU A 164 -8.72 -1.51 3.63
C LEU A 164 -8.82 -0.19 4.42
N LEU A 165 -9.36 0.87 3.81
CA LEU A 165 -9.64 2.12 4.52
C LEU A 165 -10.69 1.91 5.61
N LEU A 166 -11.79 1.23 5.30
CA LEU A 166 -12.87 0.95 6.27
C LEU A 166 -12.35 0.10 7.44
N MET A 167 -11.60 -0.97 7.17
CA MET A 167 -11.01 -1.83 8.21
C MET A 167 -9.96 -1.11 9.07
N GLY A 168 -9.37 -0.02 8.57
CA GLY A 168 -8.34 0.74 9.28
C GLY A 168 -8.87 1.81 10.23
N LEU A 169 -10.17 2.14 10.18
CA LEU A 169 -10.80 3.21 10.97
C LEU A 169 -11.37 2.72 12.31
N ASP A 170 -11.55 1.42 12.51
CA ASP A 170 -12.22 0.85 13.70
C ASP A 170 -11.34 0.82 14.97
N GLY A 171 -10.13 1.37 14.93
CA GLY A 171 -9.13 1.28 16.01
C GLY A 171 -9.11 2.43 17.03
N ASP A 172 -9.77 3.56 16.74
CA ASP A 172 -9.68 4.80 17.55
C ASP A 172 -10.97 5.06 18.36
N GLY A 173 -11.69 4.00 18.76
CA GLY A 173 -12.84 4.11 19.65
C GLY A 173 -12.39 4.41 21.09
N ASP A 174 -12.40 5.69 21.46
CA ASP A 174 -12.09 6.17 22.80
C ASP A 174 -12.89 5.43 23.89
N ASP A 175 -12.14 4.86 24.85
CA ASP A 175 -12.61 4.26 26.10
C ASP A 175 -13.01 5.38 27.09
N GLU A 176 -14.00 6.21 26.72
CA GLU A 176 -14.57 7.25 27.57
C GLU A 176 -15.81 6.72 28.31
N GLY A 177 -15.60 5.79 29.26
CA GLY A 177 -16.74 5.08 29.85
C GLY A 177 -16.54 4.39 31.19
N ALA A 178 -15.59 4.78 32.06
CA ALA A 178 -15.48 4.12 33.38
C ALA A 178 -14.86 4.97 34.50
N ARG A 179 -15.40 6.16 34.80
CA ARG A 179 -15.14 6.83 36.10
C ARG A 179 -16.39 7.50 36.67
N SER A 180 -17.35 6.69 37.12
CA SER A 180 -18.31 7.11 38.15
C SER A 180 -18.73 5.89 38.97
N ALA A 181 -18.06 5.68 40.11
CA ALA A 181 -18.63 5.15 41.35
C ALA A 181 -17.49 4.84 42.33
N SER A 182 -17.27 5.71 43.33
CA SER A 182 -16.90 5.31 44.68
C SER A 182 -16.86 6.54 45.58
N ALA A 183 -18.04 6.98 46.01
CA ALA A 183 -18.18 7.79 47.21
C ALA A 183 -19.37 7.25 47.99
N ALA A 184 -19.07 6.37 48.95
CA ALA A 184 -19.89 6.06 50.12
C ALA A 184 -18.96 5.52 51.21
#